data_AF-A0A5J4L573-F1
#
_entry.id   AF-A0A5J4L573-F1
#
_cell.length_a   1.000
_cell.length_b   1.000
_cell.length_c   1.000
_cell.angle_alpha   90.00
_cell.angle_beta   90.00
_cell.angle_gamma   90.00
#
_symmetry.space_group_name_H-M   'P 1'
#
loop_
_entity.id
_entity.type
_entity.pdbx_description
1 polymer ?
#
loop_
_entity_poly.entity_id
_entity_poly.type
_entity_poly.pdbx_seq_one_letter_code
_entity_poly.pdbx_strand_id
1 'polypeptide(L)'
;MTSEILKDIINNFSPEEFIHFFRQKNRSFKPFNEPAPQYNDEDFTDCLFLGEIPFNATDRLIIYVFKVNRDLTERSGKKAQYEKGKKILKESYADAGIFIFYDSQGRFRFSLIHTDYTGTRRQWSHFKRYTYFVSKD
;
A
#
# COMPACT_ATOMS: atom_id res chain seq x y z
N MET A 1 10.36 8.43 18.23
CA MET A 1 10.54 8.90 16.84
C MET A 1 9.65 8.12 15.88
N THR A 2 10.03 6.98 15.28
CA THR A 2 9.15 6.30 14.29
C THR A 2 7.86 5.70 14.90
N SER A 3 7.91 5.35 16.18
CA SER A 3 6.74 4.91 16.93
C SER A 3 5.74 6.04 17.22
N GLU A 4 6.18 7.30 17.21
CA GLU A 4 5.31 8.47 17.41
C GLU A 4 4.58 8.79 16.12
N ILE A 5 5.29 8.84 14.98
CA ILE A 5 4.65 9.02 13.66
C ILE A 5 3.58 7.95 13.40
N LEU A 6 3.84 6.69 13.75
CA LEU A 6 2.83 5.65 13.58
C LEU A 6 1.61 5.87 14.49
N LYS A 7 1.80 6.33 15.73
CA LYS A 7 0.67 6.70 16.60
C LYS A 7 -0.10 7.88 16.03
N ASP A 8 0.59 8.86 15.46
CA ASP A 8 -0.02 10.03 14.84
C ASP A 8 -0.84 9.62 13.61
N ILE A 9 -0.31 8.74 12.74
CA ILE A 9 -1.05 8.15 11.62
C ILE A 9 -2.30 7.40 12.10
N ILE A 10 -2.17 6.60 13.17
CA ILE A 10 -3.31 5.86 13.73
C ILE A 10 -4.38 6.83 14.24
N ASN A 11 -3.97 7.90 14.91
CA ASN A 11 -4.88 8.89 15.52
C ASN A 11 -5.44 9.90 14.51
N ASN A 12 -4.70 10.24 13.47
CA ASN A 12 -5.03 11.27 12.49
C ASN A 12 -4.49 10.83 11.12
N PHE A 13 -5.19 9.88 10.49
CA PHE A 13 -4.75 9.33 9.21
C PHE A 13 -4.56 10.42 8.16
N SER A 14 -3.37 10.46 7.56
CA SER A 14 -3.03 11.26 6.38
C SER A 14 -2.07 10.47 5.49
N PRO A 15 -2.31 10.43 4.16
CA PRO A 15 -1.37 9.89 3.19
C PRO A 15 0.05 10.45 3.31
N GLU A 16 0.17 11.76 3.57
CA GLU A 16 1.44 12.48 3.66
C GLU A 16 2.30 11.99 4.82
N GLU A 17 1.69 11.64 5.95
CA GLU A 17 2.42 11.09 7.11
C GLU A 17 3.11 9.76 6.79
N PHE A 18 2.59 8.96 5.84
CA PHE A 18 3.28 7.76 5.39
C PHE A 18 4.59 8.07 4.65
N ILE A 19 4.69 9.22 3.98
CA ILE A 19 5.95 9.66 3.35
C ILE A 19 7.01 9.88 4.43
N HIS A 20 6.64 10.56 5.52
CA HIS A 20 7.53 10.76 6.66
C HIS A 20 7.93 9.43 7.31
N PHE A 21 6.96 8.52 7.50
CA PHE A 21 7.20 7.18 8.03
C PHE A 21 8.21 6.38 7.16
N PHE A 22 8.01 6.32 5.84
CA PHE A 22 8.90 5.55 4.96
C PHE A 22 10.29 6.17 4.83
N ARG A 23 10.41 7.51 4.79
CA ARG A 23 11.71 8.19 4.83
C ARG A 23 12.53 7.82 6.07
N GLN A 24 11.88 7.72 7.23
CA GLN A 24 12.56 7.31 8.46
C GLN A 24 12.93 5.83 8.47
N LYS A 25 12.08 4.95 7.91
CA LYS A 25 12.31 3.51 7.89
C LYS A 25 13.35 3.07 6.85
N ASN A 26 13.47 3.78 5.74
CA ASN A 26 14.38 3.41 4.68
C ASN A 26 14.95 4.64 3.95
N ARG A 27 16.27 4.84 4.09
CA ARG A 27 17.01 5.94 3.44
C ARG A 27 16.94 5.94 1.91
N SER A 28 16.67 4.79 1.29
CA SER A 28 16.56 4.66 -0.17
C SER A 28 15.17 5.01 -0.69
N PHE A 29 14.20 5.28 0.20
CA PHE A 29 12.86 5.66 -0.21
C PHE A 29 12.86 6.97 -1.02
N LYS A 30 12.30 6.89 -2.22
CA LYS A 30 12.08 8.00 -3.14
C LYS A 30 10.61 8.40 -3.08
N PRO A 31 10.29 9.56 -2.49
CA PRO A 31 8.92 10.06 -2.36
C PRO A 31 8.45 10.75 -3.65
N PHE A 32 7.22 10.48 -4.08
CA PHE A 32 6.60 11.12 -5.25
C PHE A 32 5.34 11.92 -4.89
N ASN A 33 4.42 11.31 -4.13
CA ASN A 33 3.11 11.89 -3.80
C ASN A 33 2.29 12.32 -5.03
N GLU A 34 2.24 11.45 -6.04
CA GLU A 34 1.63 11.76 -7.33
C GLU A 34 0.23 11.15 -7.44
N PRO A 35 -0.79 11.91 -7.87
CA PRO A 35 -2.10 11.33 -8.19
C PRO A 35 -1.99 10.30 -9.31
N ALA A 36 -2.63 9.14 -9.10
CA ALA A 36 -2.68 8.08 -10.10
C ALA A 36 -4.14 7.68 -10.41
N PRO A 37 -4.93 8.60 -11.00
CA PRO A 37 -6.37 8.41 -11.23
C PRO A 37 -6.71 7.26 -12.18
N GLN A 38 -5.75 6.79 -12.99
CA GLN A 38 -5.91 5.59 -13.83
C GLN A 38 -6.19 4.32 -13.02
N TYR A 39 -5.90 4.33 -11.71
CA TYR A 39 -6.19 3.23 -10.80
C TYR A 39 -7.47 3.41 -9.99
N ASN A 40 -8.17 4.54 -10.14
CA ASN A 40 -9.47 4.76 -9.51
C ASN A 40 -10.56 3.91 -10.19
N ASP A 41 -11.55 3.51 -9.42
CA ASP A 41 -12.78 2.85 -9.87
C ASP A 41 -13.93 3.08 -8.86
N GLU A 42 -15.02 2.33 -8.99
CA GLU A 42 -16.20 2.43 -8.13
C GLU A 42 -15.91 2.11 -6.65
N ASP A 43 -14.90 1.29 -6.35
CA ASP A 43 -14.58 0.86 -4.99
C ASP A 43 -13.39 1.64 -4.40
N PHE A 44 -12.47 2.13 -5.25
CA PHE A 44 -11.22 2.77 -4.87
C PHE A 44 -11.05 4.14 -5.54
N THR A 45 -10.89 5.19 -4.75
CA THR A 45 -10.74 6.58 -5.20
C THR A 45 -9.51 7.23 -4.57
N ASP A 46 -9.24 8.49 -4.95
CA ASP A 46 -8.13 9.30 -4.40
C ASP A 46 -6.78 8.55 -4.39
N CYS A 47 -6.51 7.76 -5.44
CA CYS A 47 -5.27 6.99 -5.55
C CYS A 47 -4.05 7.92 -5.63
N LEU A 48 -3.08 7.72 -4.74
CA LEU A 48 -1.77 8.37 -4.78
C LEU A 48 -0.65 7.32 -4.88
N PHE A 49 0.30 7.58 -5.76
CA PHE A 49 1.60 6.94 -5.77
C PHE A 49 2.52 7.69 -4.79
N LEU A 50 2.74 7.10 -3.61
CA LEU A 50 3.51 7.77 -2.55
C LEU A 50 5.01 7.75 -2.81
N GLY A 51 5.51 6.72 -3.48
CA GLY A 51 6.94 6.55 -3.65
C GLY A 51 7.37 5.14 -4.00
N GLU A 52 8.68 4.97 -4.15
CA GLU A 52 9.30 3.67 -4.35
C GLU A 52 10.56 3.50 -3.49
N ILE A 53 10.97 2.25 -3.31
CA ILE A 53 12.27 1.90 -2.73
C ILE A 53 13.00 1.03 -3.77
N PRO A 54 14.04 1.53 -4.45
CA PRO A 54 14.85 0.70 -5.34
C PRO A 54 15.72 -0.25 -4.51
N PHE A 55 15.75 -1.52 -4.89
CA PHE A 55 16.65 -2.52 -4.32
C PHE A 55 17.90 -2.68 -5.19
N ASN A 56 17.72 -2.66 -6.51
CA ASN A 56 18.80 -2.70 -7.50
C ASN A 56 18.33 -1.98 -8.79
N ALA A 57 19.01 -2.24 -9.91
CA ALA A 57 18.72 -1.59 -11.20
C ALA A 57 17.34 -1.95 -11.79
N THR A 58 16.79 -3.13 -11.44
CA THR A 58 15.53 -3.65 -11.99
C THR A 58 14.43 -3.75 -10.93
N ASP A 59 14.82 -4.04 -9.69
CA ASP A 59 13.87 -4.43 -8.64
C ASP A 59 13.59 -3.25 -7.73
N ARG A 60 12.29 -3.04 -7.47
CA ARG A 60 11.80 -1.97 -6.61
C ARG A 60 10.53 -2.36 -5.88
N LEU A 61 10.34 -1.76 -4.70
CA LEU A 61 9.10 -1.79 -3.94
C LEU A 61 8.32 -0.51 -4.24
N ILE A 62 7.12 -0.62 -4.79
CA ILE A 62 6.23 0.54 -5.00
C ILE A 62 5.28 0.74 -3.83
N ILE A 63 4.87 1.97 -3.56
CA ILE A 63 3.98 2.30 -2.45
C ILE A 63 2.80 3.12 -2.96
N TYR A 64 1.60 2.59 -2.80
CA TYR A 64 0.35 3.25 -3.18
C TYR A 64 -0.60 3.37 -1.99
N VAL A 65 -1.40 4.41 -2.02
CA VAL A 65 -2.51 4.62 -1.08
C VAL A 65 -3.81 4.88 -1.84
N PHE A 66 -4.91 4.34 -1.32
CA PHE A 66 -6.24 4.42 -1.90
C PHE A 66 -7.25 4.76 -0.82
N LYS A 67 -8.16 5.68 -1.13
CA LYS A 67 -9.40 5.80 -0.39
C LYS A 67 -10.35 4.71 -0.84
N VAL A 68 -10.99 4.03 0.10
CA VAL A 68 -12.08 3.10 -0.19
C VAL A 68 -13.42 3.81 -0.05
N ASN A 69 -14.33 3.54 -0.97
CA ASN A 69 -15.68 4.12 -0.95
C ASN A 69 -16.61 3.40 0.05
N ARG A 70 -16.17 2.28 0.62
CA ARG A 70 -16.90 1.50 1.62
C ARG A 70 -16.07 1.39 2.89
N ASP A 71 -16.75 1.24 4.01
CA ASP A 71 -16.12 1.04 5.31
C ASP A 71 -15.18 -0.17 5.34
N LEU A 72 -14.00 0.02 5.94
CA LEU A 72 -13.08 -1.06 6.22
C LEU A 72 -13.47 -1.75 7.53
N THR A 73 -13.54 -3.08 7.47
CA THR A 73 -13.56 -3.96 8.64
C THR A 73 -12.41 -4.93 8.52
N GLU A 74 -12.02 -5.63 9.58
CA GLU A 74 -10.98 -6.67 9.52
C GLU A 74 -11.14 -7.67 8.36
N ARG A 75 -12.38 -8.04 8.02
CA ARG A 75 -12.71 -9.11 7.08
C ARG A 75 -13.10 -8.62 5.69
N SER A 76 -13.70 -7.43 5.56
CA SER A 76 -14.26 -6.94 4.30
C SER A 76 -13.19 -6.38 3.34
N GLY A 77 -13.45 -6.48 2.02
CA GLY A 77 -12.67 -5.81 0.97
C GLY A 77 -11.28 -6.39 0.67
N LYS A 78 -10.75 -7.30 1.49
CA LYS A 78 -9.37 -7.83 1.36
C LYS A 78 -9.05 -8.42 -0.01
N LYS A 79 -10.01 -9.15 -0.61
CA LYS A 79 -9.85 -9.74 -1.95
C LYS A 79 -9.76 -8.68 -3.04
N ALA A 80 -10.68 -7.70 -3.05
CA ALA A 80 -10.70 -6.62 -4.04
C ALA A 80 -9.42 -5.77 -3.98
N GLN A 81 -8.98 -5.44 -2.76
CA GLN A 81 -7.74 -4.71 -2.49
C GLN A 81 -6.50 -5.48 -2.96
N TYR A 82 -6.46 -6.78 -2.72
CA TYR A 82 -5.38 -7.64 -3.19
C TYR A 82 -5.33 -7.71 -4.72
N GLU A 83 -6.47 -7.87 -5.39
CA GLU A 83 -6.53 -7.87 -6.86
C GLU A 83 -6.12 -6.51 -7.44
N LYS A 84 -6.51 -5.39 -6.79
CA LYS A 84 -6.05 -4.04 -7.16
C LYS A 84 -4.52 -3.93 -7.09
N GLY A 85 -3.92 -4.31 -5.97
CA GLY A 85 -2.46 -4.25 -5.81
C GLY A 85 -1.73 -5.15 -6.83
N LYS A 86 -2.20 -6.38 -7.03
CA LYS A 86 -1.65 -7.28 -8.07
C LYS A 86 -1.73 -6.68 -9.48
N LYS A 87 -2.84 -6.03 -9.83
CA LYS A 87 -3.00 -5.38 -11.14
C LYS A 87 -1.91 -4.33 -11.34
N ILE A 88 -1.69 -3.47 -10.34
CA ILE A 88 -0.67 -2.41 -10.39
C ILE A 88 0.74 -3.01 -10.49
N LEU A 89 1.05 -4.07 -9.73
CA LEU A 89 2.36 -4.74 -9.81
C LEU A 89 2.63 -5.35 -11.20
N LYS A 90 1.60 -5.86 -11.88
CA LYS A 90 1.74 -6.35 -13.26
C LYS A 90 2.00 -5.23 -14.25
N GLU A 91 1.24 -4.14 -14.17
CA GLU A 91 1.34 -3.01 -15.10
C GLU A 91 2.63 -2.19 -14.91
N SER A 92 3.10 -2.07 -13.66
CA SER A 92 4.34 -1.37 -13.34
C SER A 92 5.59 -2.24 -13.46
N TYR A 93 5.45 -3.54 -13.74
CA TYR A 93 6.54 -4.51 -13.73
C TYR A 93 7.33 -4.53 -12.41
N ALA A 94 6.67 -4.26 -11.29
CA ALA A 94 7.27 -4.32 -9.95
C ALA A 94 7.00 -5.68 -9.30
N ASP A 95 7.99 -6.21 -8.59
CA ASP A 95 7.91 -7.52 -7.91
C ASP A 95 7.37 -7.44 -6.48
N ALA A 96 7.31 -6.24 -5.91
CA ALA A 96 6.71 -6.01 -4.62
C ALA A 96 6.04 -4.64 -4.54
N GLY A 97 5.00 -4.54 -3.73
CA GLY A 97 4.39 -3.27 -3.39
C GLY A 97 3.72 -3.27 -2.03
N ILE A 98 3.74 -2.10 -1.40
CA ILE A 98 2.92 -1.79 -0.24
C ILE A 98 1.68 -1.04 -0.71
N PHE A 99 0.52 -1.52 -0.31
CA PHE A 99 -0.77 -0.95 -0.64
C PHE A 99 -1.50 -0.60 0.65
N ILE A 100 -1.80 0.69 0.80
CA ILE A 100 -2.50 1.26 1.95
C ILE A 100 -3.91 1.61 1.49
N PHE A 101 -4.92 1.05 2.15
CA PHE A 101 -6.32 1.36 1.87
C PHE A 101 -6.91 2.02 3.10
N TYR A 102 -7.58 3.15 2.96
CA TYR A 102 -8.18 3.87 4.10
C TYR A 102 -9.62 4.26 3.80
N ASP A 103 -10.46 4.29 4.84
CA ASP A 103 -11.84 4.75 4.73
C ASP A 103 -12.04 6.16 5.28
N SER A 104 -13.28 6.64 5.21
CA SER A 104 -13.69 7.96 5.71
C SER A 104 -13.52 8.13 7.23
N GLN A 105 -13.38 7.04 7.98
CA GLN A 105 -13.17 7.06 9.43
C GLN A 105 -11.68 7.08 9.80
N GLY A 106 -10.78 7.06 8.81
CA GLY A 106 -9.34 7.02 9.02
C GLY A 106 -8.83 5.65 9.47
N ARG A 107 -9.68 4.61 9.40
CA ARG A 107 -9.21 3.23 9.56
C ARG A 107 -8.48 2.85 8.30
N PHE A 108 -7.42 2.06 8.43
CA PHE A 108 -6.64 1.68 7.27
C PHE A 108 -6.18 0.25 7.32
N ARG A 109 -5.85 -0.25 6.13
CA ARG A 109 -5.24 -1.55 5.94
C ARG A 109 -3.94 -1.40 5.20
N PHE A 110 -2.90 -1.93 5.80
CA PHE A 110 -1.55 -1.96 5.25
C PHE A 110 -1.27 -3.36 4.71
N SER A 111 -0.98 -3.48 3.42
CA SER A 111 -0.74 -4.77 2.76
C SER A 111 0.56 -4.78 1.98
N LEU A 112 1.44 -5.74 2.26
CA LEU A 112 2.57 -6.07 1.38
C LEU A 112 2.12 -7.18 0.42
N ILE A 113 2.29 -6.95 -0.87
CA ILE A 113 2.10 -7.96 -1.92
C ILE A 113 3.43 -8.09 -2.65
N HIS A 114 3.96 -9.31 -2.75
CA HIS A 114 5.21 -9.58 -3.46
C HIS A 114 5.10 -10.84 -4.31
N THR A 115 6.04 -11.03 -5.21
CA THR A 115 6.14 -12.23 -6.03
C THR A 115 7.09 -13.22 -5.40
N ASP A 116 6.64 -14.46 -5.30
CA ASP A 116 7.46 -15.62 -5.03
C ASP A 116 7.79 -16.29 -6.37
N TYR A 117 9.07 -16.52 -6.61
CA TYR A 117 9.54 -17.24 -7.78
C TYR A 117 9.67 -18.72 -7.45
N THR A 118 8.82 -19.54 -8.08
CA THR A 118 8.92 -21.00 -8.01
C THR A 118 9.28 -21.52 -9.40
N GLY A 119 10.58 -21.63 -9.68
CA GLY A 119 11.10 -21.90 -11.02
C GLY A 119 10.84 -20.73 -11.98
N THR A 120 10.29 -21.00 -13.16
CA THR A 120 9.93 -19.97 -14.16
C THR A 120 8.56 -19.33 -13.93
N ARG A 121 7.81 -19.77 -12.90
CA ARG A 121 6.45 -19.27 -12.63
C ARG A 121 6.48 -18.19 -11.55
N ARG A 122 5.91 -17.03 -11.88
CA ARG A 122 5.64 -15.92 -10.94
C ARG A 122 4.36 -16.21 -10.17
N GLN A 123 4.49 -16.51 -8.87
CA GLN A 123 3.34 -16.65 -7.97
C GLN A 123 3.28 -15.42 -7.06
N TRP A 124 2.09 -14.93 -6.75
CA TRP A 124 1.94 -13.79 -5.84
C TRP A 124 1.72 -14.28 -4.41
N SER A 125 2.29 -13.55 -3.45
CA SER A 125 2.12 -13.78 -2.02
C SER A 125 0.64 -13.88 -1.67
N HIS A 126 0.26 -14.88 -0.89
CA HIS A 126 -1.15 -15.13 -0.59
C HIS A 126 -1.81 -13.93 0.08
N PHE A 127 -2.98 -13.49 -0.42
CA PHE A 127 -3.69 -12.28 0.02
C PHE A 127 -4.00 -12.16 1.51
N LYS A 128 -3.96 -13.27 2.26
CA LYS A 128 -4.17 -13.27 3.72
C LYS A 128 -2.91 -12.88 4.51
N ARG A 129 -1.72 -13.04 3.92
CA ARG A 129 -0.42 -12.78 4.55
C ARG A 129 -0.05 -11.32 4.41
N TYR A 130 0.73 -10.81 5.38
CA TYR A 130 1.28 -9.45 5.38
C TYR A 130 0.25 -8.33 5.16
N THR A 131 -0.97 -8.55 5.65
CA THR A 131 -2.04 -7.57 5.63
C THR A 131 -2.53 -7.31 7.04
N TYR A 132 -2.45 -6.06 7.46
CA TYR A 132 -2.79 -5.61 8.80
C TYR A 132 -3.88 -4.56 8.72
N PHE A 133 -4.99 -4.78 9.42
CA PHE A 133 -6.03 -3.77 9.60
C PHE A 133 -5.73 -3.01 10.89
N VAL A 134 -5.92 -1.70 10.85
CA VAL A 134 -5.64 -0.79 11.96
C VAL A 134 -6.85 0.11 12.16
N SER A 135 -7.41 0.04 13.36
CA SER A 135 -8.44 0.93 13.89
C SER A 135 -7.94 1.54 15.19
N LYS A 136 -8.58 2.63 15.64
CA LYS A 136 -8.30 3.26 16.94
C LYS A 136 -9.01 2.55 18.10
N ASP A 137 -9.99 1.71 17.77
CA ASP A 137 -10.83 0.98 18.72
C ASP A 137 -10.13 -0.25 19.31
#